data_AF-A0A059FXM6-F1
#
_entry.id   AF-A0A059FXM6-F1
#
_cell.length_a   1.000
_cell.length_b   1.000
_cell.length_c   1.000
_cell.angle_alpha   90.00
_cell.angle_beta   90.00
_cell.angle_gamma   90.00
#
_symmetry.space_group_name_H-M   'P 1'
#
loop_
_entity.id
_entity.type
_entity.pdbx_description
1 polymer ?
#
loop_
_entity_poly.entity_id
_entity_poly.type
_entity_poly.pdbx_seq_one_letter_code
_entity_poly.pdbx_strand_id
1 'polypeptide(L)'
;MRIRLFLASALMGTLPAYGEIDGHGPDAWRVTGVAEEDVLNARTGPGTSYPVIEHFTHDERGMQQITCVPFYPPAYFMTLSETEMADLPPRWCLMRSADMGRAGWVAQQYIRPDDAFATPKTELAGSGDELVLEAQRLVQALYDAADPASEDGTHPLNPANAGDYFSSDVVESMKASPLGADPLYGAQDFEGTISKPLPDPDQPVLRGMITLHVDIVNFGQKQRVTFRLRPDTSLPRSPIRIFRIEHDGWSFPERPSE
;
A
#
# COMPACT_ATOMS: atom_id res chain seq x y z
N MET A 1 12.78 -61.23 11.57
CA MET A 1 12.63 -60.14 10.58
C MET A 1 11.70 -59.09 11.19
N ARG A 2 12.20 -57.89 11.54
CA ARG A 2 11.41 -56.84 12.22
C ARG A 2 10.92 -55.83 11.17
N ILE A 3 9.62 -55.80 10.93
CA ILE A 3 8.96 -54.82 10.04
C ILE A 3 8.82 -53.51 10.82
N ARG A 4 9.41 -52.43 10.33
CA ARG A 4 9.20 -51.07 10.85
C ARG A 4 8.11 -50.40 10.00
N LEU A 5 6.97 -50.12 10.62
CA LEU A 5 5.89 -49.32 10.04
C LEU A 5 6.25 -47.84 10.25
N PHE A 6 6.44 -47.09 9.17
CA PHE A 6 6.57 -45.63 9.23
C PHE A 6 5.18 -44.99 9.01
N LEU A 7 4.65 -44.36 10.05
CA LEU A 7 3.53 -43.42 9.92
C LEU A 7 4.07 -42.12 9.30
N ALA A 8 3.58 -41.76 8.12
CA ALA A 8 3.79 -40.44 7.55
C ALA A 8 2.66 -39.51 8.02
N SER A 9 2.96 -38.61 8.96
CA SER A 9 2.06 -37.50 9.31
C SER A 9 2.08 -36.47 8.19
N ALA A 10 0.94 -36.32 7.49
CA ALA A 10 0.72 -35.22 6.57
C ALA A 10 0.45 -33.93 7.37
N LEU A 11 1.43 -33.02 7.38
CA LEU A 11 1.28 -31.69 7.94
C LEU A 11 0.50 -30.82 6.93
N MET A 12 -0.79 -30.64 7.14
CA MET A 12 -1.59 -29.64 6.42
C MET A 12 -1.17 -28.25 6.91
N GLY A 13 -0.27 -27.61 6.17
CA GLY A 13 0.09 -26.20 6.39
C GLY A 13 -1.07 -25.31 5.97
N THR A 14 -1.68 -24.63 6.92
CA THR A 14 -2.57 -23.49 6.65
C THR A 14 -1.73 -22.33 6.12
N LEU A 15 -1.85 -22.02 4.83
CA LEU A 15 -1.25 -20.82 4.27
C LEU A 15 -2.04 -19.60 4.78
N PRO A 16 -1.37 -18.60 5.37
CA PRO A 16 -2.02 -17.34 5.73
C PRO A 16 -2.46 -16.60 4.47
N ALA A 17 -3.75 -16.30 4.37
CA ALA A 17 -4.29 -15.37 3.39
C ALA A 17 -3.94 -13.95 3.85
N TYR A 18 -2.85 -13.39 3.32
CA TYR A 18 -2.50 -11.99 3.54
C TYR A 18 -3.36 -11.11 2.63
N GLY A 19 -4.31 -10.40 3.22
CA GLY A 19 -5.03 -9.30 2.57
C GLY A 19 -4.15 -8.05 2.55
N GLU A 20 -4.08 -7.41 1.38
CA GLU A 20 -3.35 -6.17 1.12
C GLU A 20 -4.10 -4.98 1.76
N ILE A 21 -3.43 -4.24 2.66
CA ILE A 21 -4.01 -3.09 3.38
C ILE A 21 -3.49 -1.76 2.78
N ASP A 22 -3.48 -1.64 1.45
CA ASP A 22 -3.23 -0.35 0.76
C ASP A 22 -4.52 0.20 0.10
N GLY A 23 -5.66 -0.51 0.21
CA GLY A 23 -6.93 -0.08 -0.39
C GLY A 23 -6.98 -0.13 -1.92
N HIS A 24 -5.82 -0.24 -2.58
CA HIS A 24 -5.68 -0.82 -3.90
C HIS A 24 -5.75 -2.33 -3.74
N GLY A 25 -6.77 -2.98 -4.32
CA GLY A 25 -6.77 -4.43 -4.41
C GLY A 25 -5.56 -4.91 -5.25
N PRO A 26 -5.29 -6.22 -5.26
CA PRO A 26 -4.16 -6.80 -6.00
C PRO A 26 -4.02 -6.23 -7.41
N ASP A 27 -2.78 -5.89 -7.78
CA ASP A 27 -2.44 -5.34 -9.10
C ASP A 27 -2.80 -6.31 -10.25
N ALA A 28 -2.83 -7.60 -9.96
CA ALA A 28 -3.31 -8.62 -10.88
C ALA A 28 -3.90 -9.83 -10.16
N TRP A 29 -4.74 -10.55 -10.89
CA TRP A 29 -5.48 -11.72 -10.44
C TRP A 29 -5.23 -12.90 -11.34
N ARG A 30 -5.43 -14.10 -10.78
CA ARG A 30 -5.33 -15.36 -11.51
C ARG A 30 -6.48 -16.31 -11.20
N VAL A 31 -6.81 -17.16 -12.17
CA VAL A 31 -7.75 -18.27 -12.01
C VAL A 31 -7.12 -19.39 -11.18
N THR A 32 -7.89 -19.95 -10.26
CA THR A 32 -7.52 -21.11 -9.44
C THR A 32 -8.67 -22.03 -9.16
N GLY A 33 -8.40 -23.28 -8.76
CA GLY A 33 -9.44 -24.25 -8.39
C GLY A 33 -10.25 -24.77 -9.59
N VAL A 34 -9.80 -24.46 -10.81
CA VAL A 34 -10.26 -25.03 -12.08
C VAL A 34 -9.24 -26.08 -12.49
N ALA A 35 -9.66 -27.21 -13.06
CA ALA A 35 -8.75 -28.25 -13.56
C ALA A 35 -8.02 -27.79 -14.84
N GLU A 36 -6.88 -28.41 -15.19
CA GLU A 36 -6.07 -28.01 -16.35
C GLU A 36 -6.84 -28.12 -17.68
N GLU A 37 -7.72 -29.11 -17.76
CA GLU A 37 -8.60 -29.40 -18.89
C GLU A 37 -9.96 -28.66 -18.84
N ASP A 38 -10.18 -27.78 -17.87
CA ASP A 38 -11.45 -27.08 -17.65
C ASP A 38 -11.30 -25.55 -17.71
N VAL A 39 -12.42 -24.84 -17.68
CA VAL A 39 -12.48 -23.38 -17.78
C VAL A 39 -13.37 -22.75 -16.71
N LEU A 40 -13.02 -21.53 -16.31
CA LEU A 40 -13.86 -20.71 -15.46
C LEU A 40 -14.93 -20.02 -16.29
N ASN A 41 -16.20 -20.37 -16.06
CA ASN A 41 -17.33 -19.70 -16.70
C ASN A 41 -17.48 -18.25 -16.22
N ALA A 42 -17.43 -17.30 -17.16
CA ALA A 42 -17.72 -15.89 -16.94
C ALA A 42 -19.10 -15.53 -17.48
N ARG A 43 -19.90 -14.85 -16.66
CA ARG A 43 -21.35 -14.68 -16.85
C ARG A 43 -21.75 -13.22 -17.03
N THR A 44 -22.95 -12.98 -17.56
CA THR A 44 -23.49 -11.61 -17.71
C THR A 44 -23.80 -10.92 -16.38
N GLY A 45 -23.91 -11.68 -15.29
CA GLY A 45 -24.23 -11.16 -13.96
C GLY A 45 -23.73 -12.04 -12.83
N PRO A 46 -23.83 -11.54 -11.58
CA PRO A 46 -23.30 -12.20 -10.39
C PRO A 46 -24.22 -13.36 -9.95
N GLY A 47 -23.93 -14.57 -10.42
CA GLY A 47 -24.69 -15.76 -10.05
C GLY A 47 -24.71 -16.83 -11.13
N THR A 48 -24.97 -18.07 -10.74
CA THR A 48 -25.10 -19.20 -11.67
C THR A 48 -26.38 -19.16 -12.53
N SER A 49 -27.34 -18.32 -12.16
CA SER A 49 -28.58 -18.07 -12.93
C SER A 49 -28.36 -17.22 -14.18
N TYR A 50 -27.25 -16.48 -14.26
CA TYR A 50 -26.93 -15.65 -15.43
C TYR A 50 -26.27 -16.50 -16.52
N PRO A 51 -26.55 -16.25 -17.81
CA PRO A 51 -25.92 -16.97 -18.90
C PRO A 51 -24.39 -16.78 -18.92
N VAL A 52 -23.68 -17.83 -19.33
CA VAL A 52 -22.25 -17.78 -19.62
C VAL A 52 -22.04 -17.06 -20.95
N ILE A 53 -21.10 -16.12 -20.97
CA ILE A 53 -20.75 -15.31 -22.15
C ILE A 53 -19.28 -15.44 -22.54
N GLU A 54 -18.44 -15.91 -21.62
CA GLU A 54 -17.00 -15.97 -21.80
C GLU A 54 -16.41 -17.05 -20.89
N HIS A 55 -15.17 -17.45 -21.14
CA HIS A 55 -14.45 -18.44 -20.36
C HIS A 55 -13.03 -17.97 -20.06
N PHE A 56 -12.56 -18.11 -18.83
CA PHE A 56 -11.13 -17.93 -18.52
C PHE A 56 -10.46 -19.30 -18.39
N THR A 57 -9.23 -19.44 -18.90
CA THR A 57 -8.54 -20.73 -18.90
C THR A 57 -8.06 -21.11 -17.50
N HIS A 58 -7.72 -22.39 -17.31
CA HIS A 58 -6.91 -22.82 -16.18
C HIS A 58 -5.69 -21.90 -16.02
N ASP A 59 -5.46 -21.46 -14.78
CA ASP A 59 -4.34 -20.59 -14.41
C ASP A 59 -4.17 -19.37 -15.32
N GLU A 60 -5.26 -18.81 -15.85
CA GLU A 60 -5.20 -17.53 -16.53
C GLU A 60 -4.76 -16.44 -15.54
N ARG A 61 -3.87 -15.55 -15.98
CA ARG A 61 -3.11 -14.61 -15.12
C ARG A 61 -3.17 -13.19 -15.64
N GLY A 62 -2.70 -12.24 -14.84
CA GLY A 62 -2.70 -10.82 -15.21
C GLY A 62 -4.11 -10.22 -15.33
N MET A 63 -5.12 -10.90 -14.78
CA MET A 63 -6.51 -10.45 -14.87
C MET A 63 -6.76 -9.25 -13.95
N GLN A 64 -7.67 -8.38 -14.35
CA GLN A 64 -8.08 -7.24 -13.54
C GLN A 64 -9.43 -7.51 -12.87
N GLN A 65 -9.49 -7.28 -11.56
CA GLN A 65 -10.76 -7.20 -10.83
C GLN A 65 -11.34 -5.79 -10.95
N ILE A 66 -12.50 -5.67 -11.60
CA ILE A 66 -13.19 -4.37 -11.75
C ILE A 66 -14.01 -4.06 -10.49
N THR A 67 -14.83 -5.01 -10.04
CA THR A 67 -15.66 -4.88 -8.82
C THR A 67 -16.14 -6.25 -8.35
N CYS A 68 -16.64 -6.34 -7.12
CA CYS A 68 -17.30 -7.53 -6.61
C CYS A 68 -18.60 -7.20 -5.88
N VAL A 69 -19.50 -8.17 -5.87
CA VAL A 69 -20.77 -8.12 -5.14
C VAL A 69 -21.00 -9.42 -4.36
N PRO A 70 -21.73 -9.39 -3.22
CA PRO A 70 -22.26 -8.19 -2.58
C PRO A 70 -21.14 -7.29 -2.04
N PHE A 71 -21.40 -5.97 -2.01
CA PHE A 71 -20.48 -5.03 -1.39
C PHE A 71 -20.68 -5.06 0.13
N TYR A 72 -19.60 -5.36 0.86
CA TYR A 72 -19.56 -5.27 2.31
C TYR A 72 -18.61 -4.14 2.70
N PRO A 73 -19.12 -3.05 3.31
CA PRO A 73 -18.26 -2.01 3.86
C PRO A 73 -17.28 -2.61 4.88
N PRO A 74 -16.02 -2.16 4.95
CA PRO A 74 -15.06 -2.67 5.92
C PRO A 74 -15.57 -2.61 7.36
N ALA A 75 -16.24 -1.52 7.74
CA ALA A 75 -16.82 -1.36 9.07
C ALA A 75 -17.90 -2.42 9.37
N TYR A 76 -18.70 -2.81 8.38
CA TYR A 76 -19.69 -3.88 8.55
C TYR A 76 -19.00 -5.23 8.67
N PHE A 77 -18.04 -5.52 7.79
CA PHE A 77 -17.32 -6.80 7.79
C PHE A 77 -16.59 -7.06 9.12
N MET A 78 -15.97 -6.03 9.71
CA MET A 78 -15.26 -6.11 10.99
C MET A 78 -16.18 -6.35 12.20
N THR A 79 -17.50 -6.23 12.03
CA THR A 79 -18.48 -6.50 13.10
C THR A 79 -19.03 -7.93 13.08
N LEU A 80 -18.75 -8.69 12.02
CA LEU A 80 -19.29 -10.04 11.85
C LEU A 80 -18.50 -11.07 12.67
N SER A 81 -19.21 -11.97 13.34
CA SER A 81 -18.63 -13.18 13.91
C SER A 81 -18.21 -14.18 12.82
N GLU A 82 -17.40 -15.18 13.18
CA GLU A 82 -17.00 -16.25 12.26
C GLU A 82 -18.20 -16.99 11.64
N THR A 83 -19.24 -17.22 12.44
CA THR A 83 -20.49 -17.84 11.97
C THR A 83 -21.23 -16.94 10.98
N GLU A 84 -21.32 -15.64 11.25
CA GLU A 84 -21.98 -14.70 10.33
C GLU A 84 -21.18 -14.52 9.04
N MET A 85 -19.85 -14.56 9.11
CA MET A 85 -18.99 -14.54 7.93
C MET A 85 -19.19 -15.80 7.06
N ALA A 86 -19.35 -16.97 7.67
CA ALA A 86 -19.58 -18.22 6.96
C ALA A 86 -20.94 -18.26 6.25
N ASP A 87 -21.93 -17.55 6.78
CA ASP A 87 -23.29 -17.46 6.21
C ASP A 87 -23.45 -16.36 5.15
N LEU A 88 -22.39 -15.62 4.83
CA LEU A 88 -22.46 -14.58 3.80
C LEU A 88 -22.78 -15.18 2.42
N PRO A 89 -23.64 -14.51 1.62
CA PRO A 89 -23.89 -14.90 0.24
C PRO A 89 -22.59 -15.04 -0.57
N PRO A 90 -22.53 -16.01 -1.51
CA PRO A 90 -21.38 -16.20 -2.38
C PRO A 90 -20.99 -14.90 -3.07
N ARG A 91 -19.70 -14.57 -3.02
CA ARG A 91 -19.16 -13.37 -3.65
C ARG A 91 -18.86 -13.63 -5.13
N TRP A 92 -19.23 -12.69 -5.98
CA TRP A 92 -18.99 -12.70 -7.42
C TRP A 92 -18.21 -11.44 -7.80
N CYS A 93 -17.26 -11.58 -8.72
CA CYS A 93 -16.41 -10.49 -9.16
C CYS A 93 -16.47 -10.33 -10.67
N LEU A 94 -16.60 -9.10 -11.14
CA LEU A 94 -16.47 -8.74 -12.54
C LEU A 94 -14.98 -8.68 -12.88
N MET A 95 -14.54 -9.60 -13.72
CA MET A 95 -13.14 -9.74 -14.12
C MET A 95 -12.97 -9.35 -15.58
N ARG A 96 -11.78 -8.87 -15.92
CA ARG A 96 -11.34 -8.56 -17.27
C ARG A 96 -9.98 -9.19 -17.55
N SER A 97 -9.79 -9.75 -18.75
CA SER A 97 -8.51 -10.31 -19.18
C SER A 97 -7.42 -9.25 -19.29
N ALA A 98 -6.15 -9.67 -19.24
CA ALA A 98 -5.00 -8.78 -19.32
C ALA A 98 -4.96 -7.94 -20.61
N ASP A 99 -5.39 -8.52 -21.73
CA ASP A 99 -5.49 -7.86 -23.04
C ASP A 99 -6.75 -6.98 -23.19
N MET A 100 -7.58 -6.91 -22.14
CA MET A 100 -8.87 -6.20 -22.09
C MET A 100 -9.93 -6.69 -23.10
N GLY A 101 -9.68 -7.78 -23.82
CA GLY A 101 -10.58 -8.29 -24.86
C GLY A 101 -11.79 -9.06 -24.33
N ARG A 102 -11.74 -9.53 -23.08
CA ARG A 102 -12.72 -10.44 -22.49
C ARG A 102 -13.10 -9.99 -21.08
N ALA A 103 -14.38 -10.07 -20.73
CA ALA A 103 -14.86 -9.71 -19.41
C ALA A 103 -16.14 -10.47 -19.02
N GLY A 104 -16.33 -10.68 -17.72
CA GLY A 104 -17.57 -11.22 -17.18
C GLY A 104 -17.50 -11.52 -15.68
N TRP A 105 -18.64 -11.86 -15.11
CA TRP A 105 -18.78 -12.19 -13.68
C TRP A 105 -18.36 -13.62 -13.40
N VAL A 106 -17.45 -13.81 -12.45
CA VAL A 106 -16.99 -15.12 -11.98
C VAL A 106 -17.19 -15.26 -10.48
N ALA A 107 -17.29 -16.49 -9.98
CA ALA A 107 -17.35 -16.74 -8.54
C ALA A 107 -15.96 -16.49 -7.92
N GLN A 108 -15.93 -15.70 -6.84
CA GLN A 108 -14.69 -15.22 -6.21
C GLN A 108 -13.80 -16.37 -5.72
N GLN A 109 -14.36 -17.50 -5.33
CA GLN A 109 -13.61 -18.68 -4.90
C GLN A 109 -12.66 -19.27 -5.97
N TYR A 110 -12.86 -18.94 -7.25
CA TYR A 110 -12.01 -19.39 -8.36
C TYR A 110 -10.98 -18.36 -8.80
N ILE A 111 -10.83 -17.26 -8.07
CA ILE A 111 -9.83 -16.24 -8.36
C ILE A 111 -9.05 -15.90 -7.10
N ARG A 112 -7.78 -15.59 -7.26
CA ARG A 112 -6.92 -15.09 -6.18
C ARG A 112 -5.97 -14.01 -6.69
N PRO A 113 -5.39 -13.20 -5.79
CA PRO A 113 -4.25 -12.36 -6.13
C PRO A 113 -3.19 -13.18 -6.88
N ASP A 114 -2.64 -12.63 -7.95
CA ASP A 114 -1.57 -13.29 -8.68
C ASP A 114 -0.21 -12.96 -8.07
N ASP A 115 0.32 -13.87 -7.25
CA ASP A 115 1.62 -13.71 -6.58
C ASP A 115 2.80 -13.54 -7.56
N ALA A 116 2.64 -13.86 -8.84
CA ALA A 116 3.68 -13.62 -9.86
C ALA A 116 3.75 -12.15 -10.31
N PHE A 117 2.65 -11.41 -10.13
CA PHE A 117 2.54 -9.97 -10.35
C PHE A 117 2.44 -9.19 -9.06
N ALA A 118 2.23 -9.87 -7.93
CA ALA A 118 2.62 -9.30 -6.66
C ALA A 118 4.09 -8.94 -6.82
N THR A 119 4.38 -7.63 -6.79
CA THR A 119 5.72 -7.16 -6.46
C THR A 119 6.22 -8.05 -5.33
N PRO A 120 7.40 -8.70 -5.47
CA PRO A 120 7.87 -9.62 -4.45
C PRO A 120 7.68 -8.92 -3.12
N LYS A 121 6.92 -9.57 -2.22
CA LYS A 121 6.82 -9.19 -0.83
C LYS A 121 8.26 -9.12 -0.32
N THR A 122 8.90 -7.98 -0.49
CA THR A 122 9.95 -7.59 0.41
C THR A 122 9.22 -7.54 1.72
N GLU A 123 9.67 -8.36 2.64
CA GLU A 123 9.27 -8.35 4.02
C GLU A 123 9.46 -6.93 4.58
N LEU A 124 8.54 -6.01 4.28
CA LEU A 124 8.10 -5.00 5.23
C LEU A 124 7.04 -5.68 6.13
N ALA A 125 7.35 -6.90 6.57
CA ALA A 125 6.81 -7.51 7.77
C ALA A 125 7.74 -7.17 8.94
N GLY A 126 8.27 -5.94 8.94
CA GLY A 126 8.52 -5.33 10.22
C GLY A 126 7.17 -5.17 10.92
N SER A 127 7.10 -5.45 12.22
CA SER A 127 5.94 -5.04 13.00
C SER A 127 5.65 -3.55 12.74
N GLY A 128 4.42 -3.07 13.00
CA GLY A 128 4.12 -1.64 12.84
C GLY A 128 5.17 -0.73 13.49
N ASP A 129 5.81 -1.20 14.56
CA ASP A 129 6.92 -0.53 15.26
C ASP A 129 8.20 -0.42 14.41
N GLU A 130 8.55 -1.45 13.63
CA GLU A 130 9.72 -1.42 12.74
C GLU A 130 9.52 -0.44 11.58
N LEU A 131 8.32 -0.39 11.01
CA LEU A 131 7.95 0.58 9.98
C LEU A 131 8.00 2.01 10.52
N VAL A 132 7.47 2.23 11.72
CA VAL A 132 7.54 3.52 12.41
C VAL A 132 9.00 3.91 12.65
N LEU A 133 9.84 2.97 13.09
CA LEU A 133 11.26 3.23 13.35
C LEU A 133 12.03 3.54 12.06
N GLU A 134 11.73 2.86 10.96
CA GLU A 134 12.27 3.18 9.63
C GLU A 134 11.85 4.58 9.18
N ALA A 135 10.56 4.92 9.31
CA ALA A 135 10.06 6.25 8.99
C ALA A 135 10.72 7.36 9.84
N GLN A 136 10.93 7.12 11.14
CA GLN A 136 11.63 8.06 12.01
C GLN A 136 13.08 8.28 11.55
N ARG A 137 13.79 7.21 11.16
CA ARG A 137 15.15 7.32 10.61
C ARG A 137 15.16 8.11 9.31
N LEU A 138 14.17 7.88 8.44
CA LEU A 138 14.07 8.60 7.17
C LEU A 138 13.87 10.11 7.37
N VAL A 139 12.94 10.51 8.24
CA VAL A 139 12.69 11.93 8.54
C VAL A 139 13.89 12.55 9.27
N GLN A 140 14.55 11.81 10.17
CA GLN A 140 15.79 12.29 10.80
C GLN A 140 16.89 12.54 9.77
N ALA A 141 17.14 11.56 8.87
CA ALA A 141 18.14 11.69 7.82
C ALA A 141 17.83 12.83 6.84
N LEU A 142 16.55 13.13 6.61
CA LEU A 142 16.11 14.29 5.82
C LEU A 142 16.54 15.61 6.47
N TYR A 143 16.31 15.77 7.78
CA TYR A 143 16.75 16.98 8.49
C TYR A 143 18.26 17.07 8.60
N ASP A 144 18.95 15.94 8.83
CA ASP A 144 20.42 15.91 8.90
C ASP A 144 21.05 16.32 7.55
N ALA A 145 20.46 15.89 6.43
CA ALA A 145 20.91 16.28 5.08
C ALA A 145 20.54 17.72 4.71
N ALA A 146 19.47 18.28 5.30
CA ALA A 146 19.08 19.67 5.12
C ALA A 146 19.91 20.64 5.98
N ASP A 147 20.66 20.13 6.97
CA ASP A 147 21.51 20.97 7.81
C ASP A 147 22.53 21.71 6.92
N PRO A 148 22.56 23.06 6.94
CA PRO A 148 23.53 23.83 6.17
C PRO A 148 25.00 23.56 6.60
N ALA A 149 25.22 22.94 7.75
CA ALA A 149 26.53 22.47 8.18
C ALA A 149 26.92 21.09 7.60
N SER A 150 26.04 20.42 6.86
CA SER A 150 26.34 19.14 6.20
C SER A 150 27.39 19.30 5.09
N GLU A 151 28.38 18.41 5.08
CA GLU A 151 29.55 18.52 4.19
C GLU A 151 29.25 18.14 2.72
N ASP A 152 28.14 17.46 2.46
CA ASP A 152 27.82 16.86 1.15
C ASP A 152 27.30 17.87 0.11
N GLY A 153 26.93 19.09 0.51
CA GLY A 153 26.54 20.19 -0.39
C GLY A 153 25.29 19.94 -1.25
N THR A 154 24.63 18.78 -1.09
CA THR A 154 23.44 18.36 -1.82
C THR A 154 22.20 18.49 -0.94
N HIS A 155 21.43 19.56 -1.14
CA HIS A 155 20.18 19.76 -0.41
C HIS A 155 19.16 18.65 -0.75
N PRO A 156 18.46 18.07 0.25
CA PRO A 156 17.56 16.93 0.04
C PRO A 156 16.26 17.31 -0.70
N LEU A 157 15.92 18.60 -0.75
CA LEU A 157 14.81 19.11 -1.57
C LEU A 157 15.18 19.36 -3.03
N ASN A 158 16.44 19.20 -3.43
CA ASN A 158 16.80 19.26 -4.84
C ASN A 158 16.21 18.02 -5.54
N PRO A 159 15.44 18.15 -6.64
CA PRO A 159 14.84 17.01 -7.34
C PRO A 159 15.81 15.90 -7.75
N ALA A 160 17.11 16.21 -7.92
CA ALA A 160 18.14 15.22 -8.20
C ALA A 160 18.42 14.26 -7.03
N ASN A 161 18.15 14.68 -5.80
CA ASN A 161 18.43 13.96 -4.56
C ASN A 161 17.15 13.55 -3.81
N ALA A 162 16.03 14.21 -4.12
CA ALA A 162 14.77 14.05 -3.40
C ALA A 162 14.21 12.61 -3.41
N GLY A 163 14.56 11.78 -4.41
CA GLY A 163 14.11 10.39 -4.50
C GLY A 163 14.59 9.48 -3.35
N ASP A 164 15.60 9.90 -2.59
CA ASP A 164 16.05 9.19 -1.39
C ASP A 164 15.07 9.33 -0.21
N TYR A 165 14.27 10.40 -0.20
CA TYR A 165 13.39 10.77 0.91
C TYR A 165 11.91 10.80 0.53
N PHE A 166 11.59 11.25 -0.68
CA PHE A 166 10.25 11.55 -1.15
C PHE A 166 9.76 10.53 -2.17
N SER A 167 8.44 10.34 -2.26
CA SER A 167 7.84 9.44 -3.24
C SER A 167 8.01 9.98 -4.66
N SER A 168 7.98 9.10 -5.67
CA SER A 168 8.14 9.46 -7.08
C SER A 168 7.21 10.61 -7.49
N ASP A 169 5.94 10.58 -7.07
CA ASP A 169 4.95 11.64 -7.36
C ASP A 169 5.34 13.01 -6.76
N VAL A 170 5.92 13.02 -5.56
CA VAL A 170 6.37 14.27 -4.92
C VAL A 170 7.60 14.81 -5.64
N VAL A 171 8.53 13.94 -6.03
CA VAL A 171 9.71 14.33 -6.81
C VAL A 171 9.30 14.94 -8.15
N GLU A 172 8.31 14.36 -8.84
CA GLU A 172 7.75 14.96 -10.05
C GLU A 172 7.09 16.32 -9.78
N SER A 173 6.37 16.46 -8.66
CA SER A 173 5.82 17.76 -8.24
C SER A 173 6.91 18.81 -8.01
N MET A 174 8.05 18.44 -7.41
CA MET A 174 9.18 19.36 -7.20
C MET A 174 9.83 19.80 -8.53
N LYS A 175 9.84 18.93 -9.55
CA LYS A 175 10.34 19.27 -10.88
C LYS A 175 9.39 20.21 -11.62
N ALA A 176 8.08 20.03 -11.43
CA ALA A 176 7.05 20.80 -12.11
C ALA A 176 6.92 22.23 -11.58
N SER A 177 7.07 22.42 -10.27
CA SER A 177 6.86 23.70 -9.60
C SER A 177 7.98 24.01 -8.61
N PRO A 178 8.65 25.18 -8.72
CA PRO A 178 9.59 25.64 -7.71
C PRO A 178 8.94 25.75 -6.33
N LEU A 179 9.69 25.41 -5.29
CA LEU A 179 9.25 25.55 -3.90
C LEU A 179 9.19 27.03 -3.51
N GLY A 180 8.05 27.49 -3.00
CA GLY A 180 7.89 28.87 -2.54
C GLY A 180 8.45 29.11 -1.13
N ALA A 181 8.20 28.18 -0.23
CA ALA A 181 8.77 28.13 1.12
C ALA A 181 9.42 26.75 1.33
N ASP A 182 10.39 26.66 2.23
CA ASP A 182 11.01 25.38 2.57
C ASP A 182 9.97 24.48 3.29
N PRO A 183 9.58 23.34 2.70
CA PRO A 183 8.60 22.44 3.29
C PRO A 183 9.06 21.78 4.58
N LEU A 184 10.35 21.74 4.90
CA LEU A 184 10.84 21.19 6.17
C LEU A 184 10.57 22.14 7.33
N TYR A 185 10.70 23.45 7.08
CA TYR A 185 10.61 24.47 8.13
C TYR A 185 9.31 25.27 8.11
N GLY A 186 8.52 25.17 7.04
CA GLY A 186 7.29 25.96 6.93
C GLY A 186 7.54 27.43 6.58
N ALA A 187 8.76 27.79 6.17
CA ALA A 187 9.24 29.17 6.08
C ALA A 187 10.33 29.33 5.00
N GLN A 188 10.64 30.57 4.63
CA GLN A 188 11.77 30.87 3.74
C GLN A 188 13.12 30.77 4.45
N ASP A 189 13.15 31.16 5.73
CA ASP A 189 14.34 31.12 6.58
C ASP A 189 14.06 30.32 7.85
N PHE A 190 15.11 29.69 8.38
CA PHE A 190 15.06 28.92 9.61
C PHE A 190 16.15 29.35 10.60
N GLU A 191 15.73 29.75 11.79
CA GLU A 191 16.61 29.93 12.95
C GLU A 191 15.93 29.35 14.18
N GLY A 192 16.49 28.26 14.71
CA GLY A 192 16.05 27.71 15.99
C GLY A 192 16.32 26.21 16.12
N THR A 193 15.33 25.48 16.63
CA THR A 193 15.52 24.07 17.03
C THR A 193 14.45 23.17 16.47
N ILE A 194 14.85 21.93 16.15
CA ILE A 194 14.00 20.89 15.59
C ILE A 194 14.00 19.73 16.59
N SER A 195 12.82 19.23 16.95
CA SER A 195 12.72 18.04 17.79
C SER A 195 13.05 16.78 16.99
N LYS A 196 13.27 15.66 17.70
CA LYS A 196 13.28 14.35 17.04
C LYS A 196 11.90 14.07 16.42
N PRO A 197 11.83 13.34 15.29
CA PRO A 197 10.57 12.84 14.76
C PRO A 197 9.94 11.85 15.74
N LEU A 198 8.70 12.10 16.12
CA LEU A 198 7.93 11.24 17.00
C LEU A 198 6.70 10.72 16.25
N PRO A 199 6.32 9.44 16.44
CA PRO A 199 5.06 8.95 15.90
C PRO A 199 3.86 9.69 16.47
N ASP A 200 2.79 9.77 15.68
CA ASP A 200 1.47 10.16 16.20
C ASP A 200 1.14 9.28 17.43
N PRO A 201 0.80 9.88 18.59
CA PRO A 201 0.63 9.15 19.84
C PRO A 201 -0.61 8.26 19.87
N ASP A 202 -1.62 8.58 19.04
CA ASP A 202 -2.90 7.90 19.04
C ASP A 202 -2.98 6.89 17.88
N GLN A 203 -2.49 7.28 16.69
CA GLN A 203 -2.57 6.49 15.45
C GLN A 203 -1.27 6.62 14.64
N PRO A 204 -0.16 6.01 15.12
CA PRO A 204 1.15 6.08 14.45
C PRO A 204 1.12 5.47 13.03
N VAL A 205 0.29 4.44 12.85
CA VAL A 205 0.04 3.78 11.57
C VAL A 205 -1.46 3.62 11.36
N LEU A 206 -1.97 4.10 10.22
CA LEU A 206 -3.37 3.95 9.82
C LEU A 206 -3.43 3.53 8.35
N ARG A 207 -3.85 2.29 8.07
CA ARG A 207 -3.96 1.73 6.70
C ARG A 207 -2.66 1.85 5.89
N GLY A 208 -1.54 1.41 6.48
CA GLY A 208 -0.22 1.46 5.83
C GLY A 208 0.43 2.85 5.78
N MET A 209 -0.32 3.91 6.08
CA MET A 209 0.23 5.26 6.22
C MET A 209 0.79 5.47 7.62
N ILE A 210 2.02 5.96 7.69
CA ILE A 210 2.73 6.31 8.92
C ILE A 210 2.64 7.82 9.11
N THR A 211 2.32 8.26 10.33
CA THR A 211 2.21 9.67 10.69
C THR A 211 3.26 10.01 11.73
N LEU A 212 4.14 10.96 11.40
CA LEU A 212 5.15 11.48 12.31
C LEU A 212 4.95 12.98 12.53
N HIS A 213 5.26 13.44 13.74
CA HIS A 213 5.30 14.84 14.11
C HIS A 213 6.72 15.28 14.44
N VAL A 214 7.05 16.50 14.02
CA VAL A 214 8.27 17.20 14.40
C VAL A 214 7.87 18.56 14.92
N ASP A 215 8.26 18.84 16.16
CA ASP A 215 8.06 20.15 16.77
C ASP A 215 9.25 21.04 16.45
N ILE A 216 8.98 22.20 15.88
CA ILE A 216 9.97 23.18 15.48
C ILE A 216 9.77 24.47 16.27
N VAL A 217 10.88 25.06 16.72
CA VAL A 217 10.91 26.44 17.17
C VAL A 217 11.66 27.23 16.10
N ASN A 218 10.97 28.10 15.37
CA ASN A 218 11.55 28.97 14.35
C ASN A 218 11.35 30.44 14.77
N PHE A 219 12.42 31.22 14.93
CA PHE A 219 12.37 32.58 15.47
C PHE A 219 11.56 32.71 16.77
N GLY A 220 11.66 31.69 17.65
CA GLY A 220 10.91 31.62 18.91
C GLY A 220 9.43 31.21 18.78
N GLN A 221 8.91 31.05 17.56
CA GLN A 221 7.55 30.56 17.31
C GLN A 221 7.53 29.03 17.25
N LYS A 222 6.65 28.42 18.03
CA LYS A 222 6.43 26.97 18.03
C LYS A 222 5.47 26.59 16.93
N GLN A 223 5.85 25.60 16.15
CA GLN A 223 5.00 24.98 15.14
C GLN A 223 5.22 23.46 15.12
N ARG A 224 4.23 22.73 14.62
CA ARG A 224 4.30 21.28 14.44
C ARG A 224 4.20 20.97 12.96
N VAL A 225 5.17 20.22 12.47
CA VAL A 225 5.19 19.68 11.12
C VAL A 225 4.70 18.24 11.18
N THR A 226 3.79 17.87 10.28
CA THR A 226 3.28 16.50 10.16
C THR A 226 3.76 15.87 8.87
N PHE A 227 4.50 14.78 8.99
CA PHE A 227 4.96 13.98 7.86
C PHE A 227 4.01 12.79 7.66
N ARG A 228 3.58 12.58 6.42
CA ARG A 228 2.87 11.36 6.02
C ARG A 228 3.77 10.53 5.12
N LEU A 229 3.95 9.28 5.52
CA LEU A 229 4.82 8.34 4.83
C LEU A 229 4.07 7.06 4.49
N ARG A 230 4.48 6.41 3.41
CA ARG A 230 3.99 5.08 3.01
C ARG A 230 5.02 4.39 2.12
N PRO A 231 4.93 3.06 1.92
CA PRO A 231 5.66 2.38 0.85
C PRO A 231 5.38 3.01 -0.51
N ASP A 232 6.42 3.33 -1.28
CA ASP A 232 6.28 3.80 -2.66
C ASP A 232 6.28 2.62 -3.63
N THR A 233 5.10 2.14 -3.99
CA THR A 233 4.91 0.97 -4.86
C THR A 233 5.36 1.19 -6.31
N SER A 234 5.67 2.43 -6.71
CA SER A 234 6.27 2.70 -8.03
C SER A 234 7.76 2.31 -8.08
N LEU A 235 8.40 2.10 -6.93
CA LEU A 235 9.82 1.79 -6.81
C LEU A 235 10.05 0.31 -6.46
N PRO A 236 11.16 -0.30 -6.95
CA PRO A 236 11.54 -1.65 -6.54
C PRO A 236 11.68 -1.76 -5.02
N ARG A 237 11.08 -2.81 -4.44
CA ARG A 237 11.04 -3.09 -2.99
C ARG A 237 10.20 -2.12 -2.16
N SER A 238 9.44 -1.23 -2.80
CA SER A 238 8.46 -0.34 -2.17
C SER A 238 8.97 0.35 -0.89
N PRO A 239 10.09 1.09 -0.96
CA PRO A 239 10.68 1.69 0.21
C PRO A 239 9.73 2.71 0.85
N ILE A 240 9.82 2.92 2.17
CA ILE A 240 9.07 4.00 2.82
C ILE A 240 9.54 5.34 2.27
N ARG A 241 8.58 6.18 1.88
CA ARG A 241 8.82 7.52 1.34
C ARG A 241 7.83 8.53 1.91
N ILE A 242 8.28 9.77 2.03
CA ILE A 242 7.44 10.91 2.39
C ILE A 242 6.63 11.28 1.16
N PHE A 243 5.31 11.18 1.26
CA PHE A 243 4.41 11.61 0.18
C PHE A 243 3.73 12.95 0.52
N ARG A 244 3.82 13.41 1.77
CA ARG A 244 3.24 14.69 2.20
C ARG A 244 3.90 15.25 3.46
N ILE A 245 4.03 16.57 3.48
CA ILE A 245 4.39 17.37 4.64
C ILE A 245 3.27 18.38 4.89
N GLU A 246 2.82 18.52 6.13
CA GLU A 246 1.74 19.43 6.52
C GLU A 246 2.23 20.39 7.60
N HIS A 247 1.92 21.66 7.39
CA HIS A 247 2.10 22.76 8.34
C HIS A 247 0.73 23.34 8.70
N ASP A 248 0.70 24.29 9.63
CA ASP A 248 -0.53 25.01 9.91
C ASP A 248 -0.96 25.84 8.69
N GLY A 249 -2.11 25.50 8.11
CA GLY A 249 -2.71 26.21 6.98
C GLY A 249 -2.21 25.82 5.58
N TRP A 250 -1.19 24.98 5.42
CA TRP A 250 -0.73 24.54 4.10
C TRP A 250 -0.05 23.16 4.10
N SER A 251 0.11 22.57 2.91
CA SER A 251 0.80 21.29 2.75
C SER A 251 1.65 21.27 1.50
N PHE A 252 2.67 20.42 1.52
CA PHE A 252 3.50 20.09 0.40
C PHE A 252 3.44 18.59 0.06
N PRO A 253 3.22 18.20 -1.20
CA PRO A 253 2.73 19.05 -2.29
C PRO A 253 1.38 19.72 -1.97
N GLU A 254 1.08 20.82 -2.65
CA GLU A 254 -0.23 21.45 -2.55
C GLU A 254 -1.31 20.50 -3.10
N ARG A 255 -2.51 20.54 -2.52
CA ARG A 255 -3.64 19.80 -3.12
C ARG A 255 -3.98 20.47 -4.46
N PRO A 256 -4.23 19.71 -5.52
CA PRO A 256 -4.89 20.26 -6.70
C PRO A 256 -6.17 20.96 -6.25
N SER A 257 -6.37 22.21 -6.68
CA SER A 257 -7.66 22.89 -6.52
C SER A 257 -8.73 22.06 -7.26
N GLU A 258 -9.71 21.54 -6.52
CA GLU A 258 -10.90 20.88 -7.08
C GLU A 258 -11.71 21.82 -7.98
#